data_AF-A0A1X7NMR5-F1
#
_entry.id   AF-A0A1X7NMR5-F1
#
_cell.length_a   1.000
_cell.length_b   1.000
_cell.length_c   1.000
_cell.angle_alpha   90.00
_cell.angle_beta   90.00
_cell.angle_gamma   90.00
#
_symmetry.space_group_name_H-M   'P 1'
#
loop_
_entity.id
_entity.type
_entity.pdbx_description
1 polymer ?
#
loop_
_entity_poly.entity_id
_entity_poly.type
_entity_poly.pdbx_seq_one_letter_code
_entity_poly.pdbx_strand_id
1 'polypeptide(L)'
;MFAGLQGWHLLIILAVILLLFGAPKLPQLARSVGQSMRIFKSEVKTMKDEDGAERKDSTDGTVTGTGTTATGTTTSSATTPPETPIK
;
A
#
# COMPACT_ATOMS: atom_id res chain seq x y z
N MET A 1 -5.72 4.42 -35.71
CA MET A 1 -6.95 5.21 -35.48
C MET A 1 -7.43 5.13 -34.02
N PHE A 2 -6.55 5.40 -33.02
CA PHE A 2 -6.90 5.31 -31.59
C PHE A 2 -6.34 6.46 -30.73
N ALA A 3 -5.73 7.47 -31.35
CA ALA A 3 -5.03 8.56 -30.64
C ALA A 3 -5.97 9.65 -30.07
N GLY A 4 -7.30 9.48 -30.15
CA GLY A 4 -8.29 10.45 -29.65
C GLY A 4 -8.99 10.05 -28.36
N LEU A 5 -8.79 8.83 -27.83
CA LEU A 5 -9.65 8.27 -26.78
C LEU A 5 -9.07 8.28 -25.36
N GLN A 6 -7.77 8.37 -25.13
CA GLN A 6 -7.25 7.89 -23.84
C GLN A 6 -6.66 8.93 -22.90
N GLY A 7 -6.37 10.14 -23.37
CA GLY A 7 -5.96 11.22 -22.46
C GLY A 7 -7.15 11.62 -21.60
N TRP A 8 -8.10 12.37 -22.20
CA TRP A 8 -9.19 13.05 -21.50
C TRP A 8 -10.17 12.15 -20.73
N HIS A 9 -10.37 10.90 -21.14
CA HIS A 9 -11.26 10.00 -20.40
C HIS A 9 -10.64 9.54 -19.08
N LEU A 10 -9.32 9.35 -19.01
CA LEU A 10 -8.66 8.84 -17.82
C LEU A 10 -8.74 9.83 -16.65
N LEU A 11 -8.59 11.13 -16.92
CA LEU A 11 -8.76 12.17 -15.90
C LEU A 11 -10.22 12.37 -15.48
N ILE A 12 -11.22 12.10 -16.34
CA ILE A 12 -12.63 12.11 -15.94
C ILE A 12 -12.89 10.97 -14.95
N ILE A 13 -12.40 9.77 -15.25
CA ILE A 13 -12.52 8.60 -14.37
C ILE A 13 -11.81 8.87 -13.05
N LEU A 14 -10.59 9.43 -13.09
CA LEU A 14 -9.85 9.81 -11.89
C LEU A 14 -10.61 10.85 -11.06
N ALA A 15 -11.25 11.84 -11.70
CA ALA A 15 -12.05 12.86 -11.02
C ALA A 15 -13.28 12.23 -10.34
N VAL A 16 -13.97 11.29 -10.99
CA VAL A 16 -15.11 10.56 -10.38
C VAL A 16 -14.65 9.74 -9.18
N ILE A 17 -13.54 9.01 -9.30
CA ILE A 17 -12.97 8.25 -8.18
C ILE A 17 -12.59 9.18 -7.02
N LEU A 18 -11.96 10.33 -7.30
CA LEU A 18 -11.65 11.33 -6.28
C LEU A 18 -12.90 11.90 -5.61
N LEU A 19 -14.01 12.06 -6.34
CA LEU A 19 -15.28 12.51 -5.77
C LEU A 19 -15.90 11.46 -4.84
N LEU A 20 -15.86 10.18 -5.23
CA LEU A 20 -16.45 9.07 -4.49
C LEU A 20 -15.61 8.67 -3.27
N PHE A 21 -14.30 8.56 -3.45
CA PHE A 21 -13.36 8.11 -2.42
C PHE A 21 -12.81 9.29 -1.59
N GLY A 22 -12.81 10.50 -2.12
CA GLY A 22 -12.24 11.69 -1.50
C GLY A 22 -10.72 11.80 -1.64
N ALA A 23 -10.20 13.02 -1.50
CA ALA A 23 -8.76 13.32 -1.57
C ALA A 23 -7.86 12.51 -0.60
N PRO A 24 -8.26 12.17 0.65
CA PRO A 24 -7.35 11.47 1.56
C PRO A 24 -7.29 9.94 1.33
N LYS A 25 -8.28 9.32 0.66
CA LYS A 25 -8.37 7.85 0.54
C LYS A 25 -7.53 7.29 -0.61
N LEU A 26 -7.41 8.01 -1.73
CA LEU A 26 -6.51 7.61 -2.82
C LEU A 26 -5.04 7.48 -2.40
N PRO A 27 -4.42 8.48 -1.74
CA PRO A 27 -3.02 8.35 -1.31
C PRO A 27 -2.86 7.27 -0.22
N GLN A 28 -3.88 7.05 0.62
CA GLN A 28 -3.84 6.00 1.63
C GLN A 28 -3.83 4.60 1.01
N LEU A 29 -4.70 4.35 0.02
CA LEU A 29 -4.76 3.09 -0.73
C LEU A 29 -3.51 2.89 -1.61
N ALA A 30 -3.04 3.95 -2.26
CA ALA A 30 -1.81 3.89 -3.06
C ALA A 30 -0.59 3.57 -2.19
N ARG A 31 -0.52 4.11 -0.95
CA ARG A 31 0.57 3.79 -0.01
C ARG A 31 0.55 2.34 0.44
N SER A 32 -0.62 1.78 0.81
CA SER A 32 -0.69 0.37 1.24
C SER A 32 -0.39 -0.59 0.09
N VAL A 33 -0.97 -0.36 -1.10
CA VAL A 33 -0.69 -1.16 -2.30
C VAL A 33 0.76 -1.01 -2.74
N GLY A 34 1.32 0.20 -2.69
CA GLY A 34 2.72 0.46 -3.04
C GLY A 34 3.70 -0.26 -2.13
N GLN A 35 3.40 -0.35 -0.83
CA GLN A 35 4.23 -1.08 0.13
C GLN A 35 4.21 -2.59 -0.15
N SER A 36 3.02 -3.18 -0.37
CA SER A 36 2.90 -4.60 -0.75
C SER A 36 3.56 -4.90 -2.09
N MET A 37 3.43 -4.00 -3.06
CA MET A 37 4.02 -4.15 -4.38
C MET A 37 5.55 -4.00 -4.37
N ARG A 38 6.12 -3.20 -3.45
CA ARG A 38 7.57 -3.10 -3.26
C ARG A 38 8.15 -4.42 -2.76
N ILE A 39 7.52 -5.03 -1.76
CA ILE A 39 7.94 -6.33 -1.19
C ILE A 39 7.84 -7.41 -2.27
N PHE A 40 6.70 -7.52 -2.94
CA PHE A 40 6.50 -8.47 -4.03
C PHE A 40 7.50 -8.26 -5.18
N LYS A 41 7.80 -7.01 -5.55
CA LYS A 41 8.80 -6.69 -6.58
C LYS A 41 10.20 -7.15 -6.15
N SER A 42 10.58 -6.94 -4.90
CA SER A 42 11.88 -7.37 -4.36
C SER A 42 12.02 -8.89 -4.37
N GLU A 43 11.00 -9.62 -3.91
CA GLU A 43 11.00 -11.09 -3.93
C GLU A 43 11.07 -11.64 -5.36
N VAL A 44 10.23 -11.12 -6.26
CA VAL A 44 10.23 -11.54 -7.67
C VAL A 44 11.53 -11.15 -8.39
N LYS A 45 12.16 -10.04 -8.00
CA LYS A 45 13.45 -9.62 -8.57
C LYS A 45 14.57 -10.58 -8.14
N THR A 46 14.63 -10.94 -6.86
CA THR A 46 15.59 -11.94 -6.35
C THR A 46 15.44 -13.27 -7.08
N MET A 47 14.21 -13.77 -7.25
CA MET A 47 13.97 -15.02 -8.01
C MET A 47 14.42 -14.94 -9.47
N LYS A 48 14.25 -13.78 -10.12
CA LYS A 48 14.68 -13.58 -11.52
C LYS A 48 16.18 -13.36 -11.66
N ASP A 49 16.82 -12.80 -10.64
CA ASP A 49 18.26 -12.54 -10.62
C ASP A 49 19.06 -13.79 -10.19
N GLU A 50 18.46 -14.73 -9.46
CA GLU A 50 19.06 -16.03 -9.09
C GLU A 50 19.24 -16.99 -10.29
N ASP A 51 18.46 -16.82 -11.37
CA ASP A 51 18.63 -17.55 -12.63
C ASP A 51 19.68 -16.92 -13.58
N GLY A 52 20.27 -15.76 -13.23
CA GLY A 52 21.17 -15.04 -14.13
C GLY A 52 22.10 -14.04 -13.43
N ALA A 53 23.25 -14.53 -12.96
CA ALA A 53 24.50 -13.80 -12.69
C ALA A 53 24.41 -12.38 -12.09
N GLU A 54 24.76 -12.30 -10.80
CA GLU A 54 25.47 -11.21 -10.09
C GLU A 54 25.54 -9.82 -10.76
N ARG A 55 24.91 -8.80 -10.14
CA ARG A 55 25.56 -7.52 -9.77
C ARG A 55 24.63 -6.49 -9.12
N LYS A 56 25.22 -5.86 -8.10
CA LYS A 56 25.10 -4.45 -7.65
C LYS A 56 23.93 -4.02 -6.75
N ASP A 57 24.36 -3.85 -5.50
CA ASP A 57 24.39 -2.57 -4.80
C ASP A 57 23.09 -2.11 -4.12
N SER A 58 23.05 -2.46 -2.84
CA SER A 58 22.42 -1.70 -1.79
C SER A 58 22.99 -0.27 -1.75
N THR A 59 22.25 0.69 -2.31
CA THR A 59 22.37 2.09 -1.89
C THR A 59 21.00 2.76 -1.85
N ASP A 60 20.72 3.30 -0.67
CA ASP A 60 19.75 4.35 -0.35
C ASP A 60 18.30 3.96 0.00
N GLY A 61 18.16 3.47 1.22
CA GLY A 61 16.96 3.62 2.02
C GLY A 61 17.01 4.92 2.84
N THR A 62 16.93 6.08 2.18
CA THR A 62 16.62 7.35 2.85
C THR A 62 15.31 7.90 2.32
N VAL A 63 14.18 7.36 2.80
CA VAL A 63 12.93 8.12 2.87
C VAL A 63 12.40 7.98 4.28
N THR A 64 12.92 8.86 5.13
CA THR A 64 12.32 9.39 6.35
C THR A 64 10.80 9.43 6.24
N GLY A 65 10.15 8.40 6.77
CA GLY A 65 8.73 8.41 7.09
C GLY A 65 8.50 9.19 8.38
N THR A 66 8.71 10.50 8.36
CA THR A 66 8.11 11.38 9.37
C THR A 66 6.62 11.43 9.09
N GLY A 67 5.92 10.45 9.66
CA GLY A 67 4.47 10.36 9.74
C GLY A 67 4.02 9.94 11.14
N THR A 68 4.85 10.23 12.16
CA THR A 68 4.39 10.35 13.54
C THR A 68 3.60 11.65 13.64
N THR A 69 2.29 11.56 13.42
CA THR A 69 1.33 12.45 14.07
C THR A 69 0.41 11.55 14.89
N ALA A 70 0.76 11.45 16.17
CA ALA A 70 -0.11 10.95 17.22
C ALA A 70 -1.41 11.78 17.29
N THR A 71 -2.52 11.16 17.71
CA THR A 71 -3.30 11.57 18.91
C THR A 71 -4.76 11.09 18.85
N GLY A 72 -5.13 10.31 19.89
CA GLY A 72 -6.48 10.22 20.47
C GLY A 72 -7.40 9.13 19.90
N THR A 73 -8.17 8.34 20.67
CA THR A 73 -8.48 8.32 22.11
C THR A 73 -9.21 6.99 22.40
N THR A 74 -8.77 6.29 23.46
CA THR A 74 -9.53 5.47 24.44
C THR A 74 -10.80 4.69 24.04
N THR A 75 -10.78 3.37 24.31
CA THR A 75 -11.77 2.52 25.05
C THR A 75 -11.26 1.08 24.91
N SER A 76 -10.41 0.51 25.76
CA SER A 76 -10.59 0.10 27.16
C SER A 76 -11.94 -0.59 27.46
N SER A 77 -11.86 -1.85 27.89
CA SER A 77 -12.94 -2.76 28.35
C SER A 77 -13.60 -3.57 27.21
N ALA A 78 -13.57 -4.91 27.16
CA ALA A 78 -13.58 -5.87 28.25
C ALA A 78 -12.80 -7.16 27.91
N THR A 79 -11.82 -7.46 28.76
CA THR A 79 -11.52 -8.78 29.30
C THR A 79 -12.80 -9.58 29.57
N THR A 80 -12.87 -10.84 29.12
CA THR A 80 -13.26 -12.02 29.93
C THR A 80 -12.97 -13.31 29.15
N PRO A 81 -11.84 -14.00 29.40
CA PRO A 81 -11.80 -15.47 29.50
C PRO A 81 -12.41 -15.86 30.87
N PRO A 82 -13.24 -16.91 31.03
CA PRO A 82 -13.01 -18.33 30.70
C PRO A 82 -14.29 -18.92 30.02
N GLU A 83 -14.49 -20.17 29.63
CA GLU A 83 -14.38 -21.43 30.36
C GLU A 83 -14.86 -22.52 29.36
N THR A 84 -14.12 -23.62 29.25
CA THR A 84 -14.59 -24.85 28.60
C THR A 84 -15.11 -25.76 29.70
N PRO A 85 -16.36 -26.25 29.63
CA PRO A 85 -16.56 -27.68 29.94
C PRO A 85 -17.76 -28.36 29.22
N ILE A 86 -17.48 -29.54 28.64
CA ILE A 86 -18.27 -30.80 28.60
C ILE A 86 -19.76 -30.80 28.17
N LYS A 87 -20.07 -31.59 27.14
CA LYS A 87 -20.60 -32.97 27.35
C LYS A 87 -20.34 -33.85 26.13
#